data_AF-A0AAN6JS29-F1
#
_entry.id   AF-A0AAN6JS29-F1
#
_cell.length_a   1.000
_cell.length_b   1.000
_cell.length_c   1.000
_cell.angle_alpha   90.00
_cell.angle_beta   90.00
_cell.angle_gamma   90.00
#
_symmetry.space_group_name_H-M   'P 1'
#
loop_
_entity.id
_entity.type
_entity.pdbx_description
1 polymer ?
#
loop_
_entity_poly.entity_id
_entity_poly.type
_entity_poly.pdbx_seq_one_letter_code
_entity_poly.pdbx_strand_id
1 'polypeptide(L)'
;MAEDVGKASSVAVEKGKQSTQRKGGNAEASAAAAKRKLRTVAVPDASHSLSALAQSAAFYDVQRALSSAADSSSGPAVLPGISQSARKVAKRDIAKDLTSLAHKSVTALDPTLKQVFCTQCGTALIPGLTSKTRIRPSGPHQRVVLETCTGCEHRRKAAAAPVDAKNGSGLAAARRLRKERARARLRTVNGKDKQNTDGDPGKQRQAPP
;
A
#
# COMPACT_ATOMS: atom_id res chain seq x y z
N MET A 1 19.56 -33.14 18.89
CA MET A 1 18.11 -33.41 19.01
C MET A 1 17.45 -32.52 17.97
N ALA A 2 17.32 -32.94 16.70
CA ALA A 2 16.32 -33.91 16.21
C ALA A 2 14.94 -33.51 16.77
N GLU A 3 13.95 -33.06 15.99
CA GLU A 3 13.36 -33.78 14.86
C GLU A 3 12.75 -32.89 13.76
N ASP A 4 12.60 -33.56 12.63
CA ASP A 4 11.99 -33.21 11.35
C ASP A 4 10.44 -33.18 11.40
N VAL A 5 9.81 -32.94 10.24
CA VAL A 5 8.44 -33.32 9.80
C VAL A 5 7.60 -32.13 9.33
N GLY A 6 7.57 -32.00 8.01
CA GLY A 6 6.62 -31.20 7.26
C GLY A 6 5.20 -31.79 7.22
N LYS A 7 4.25 -30.96 6.79
CA LYS A 7 2.98 -31.46 6.25
C LYS A 7 2.41 -30.51 5.21
N ALA A 8 2.63 -30.87 3.95
CA ALA A 8 1.87 -30.36 2.82
C ALA A 8 0.41 -30.82 2.96
N SER A 9 -0.54 -29.89 2.82
CA SER A 9 -1.97 -30.21 2.74
C SER A 9 -2.50 -29.65 1.43
N SER A 10 -2.59 -30.53 0.44
CA SER A 10 -3.33 -30.38 -0.80
C SER A 10 -4.83 -30.39 -0.51
N VAL A 11 -5.54 -29.30 -0.83
CA VAL A 11 -7.01 -29.28 -0.82
C VAL A 11 -7.52 -29.48 -2.24
N ALA A 12 -8.31 -30.53 -2.37
CA ALA A 12 -8.88 -31.07 -3.58
C ALA A 12 -9.84 -30.11 -4.28
N VAL A 13 -9.80 -30.14 -5.61
CA VAL A 13 -10.76 -29.51 -6.51
C VAL A 13 -11.95 -30.46 -6.67
N GLU A 14 -13.08 -30.16 -6.03
CA GLU A 14 -14.35 -30.84 -6.30
C GLU A 14 -14.99 -30.29 -7.58
N LYS A 15 -15.11 -31.17 -8.58
CA LYS A 15 -15.92 -30.96 -9.78
C LYS A 15 -17.38 -31.31 -9.47
N GLY A 16 -18.15 -30.34 -8.99
CA GLY A 16 -19.60 -30.45 -8.88
C GLY A 16 -20.28 -30.20 -10.24
N LYS A 17 -20.59 -31.27 -10.98
CA LYS A 17 -21.60 -31.26 -12.05
C LYS A 17 -22.98 -31.30 -11.40
N GLN A 18 -23.76 -30.23 -11.51
CA GLN A 18 -25.20 -30.27 -11.27
C GLN A 18 -25.94 -29.73 -12.49
N SER A 19 -26.42 -30.68 -13.29
CA SER A 19 -27.41 -30.49 -14.34
C SER A 19 -28.79 -30.41 -13.71
N THR A 20 -29.47 -29.27 -13.81
CA THR A 20 -30.93 -29.21 -13.65
C THR A 20 -31.52 -28.51 -14.87
N GLN A 21 -32.20 -29.32 -15.68
CA GLN A 21 -33.06 -28.87 -16.76
C GLN A 21 -34.24 -28.10 -16.16
N ARG A 22 -34.33 -26.80 -16.45
CA ARG A 22 -35.61 -26.07 -16.38
C ARG A 22 -36.02 -25.69 -17.79
N LYS A 23 -36.94 -26.51 -18.31
CA LYS A 23 -37.70 -26.35 -19.53
C LYS A 23 -38.96 -25.56 -19.15
N GLY A 24 -39.12 -24.36 -19.69
CA GLY A 24 -40.30 -23.52 -19.42
C GLY A 24 -40.22 -22.24 -20.24
N GLY A 25 -41.11 -22.13 -21.23
CA GLY A 25 -41.04 -21.18 -22.33
C GLY A 25 -41.26 -19.71 -21.95
N ASN A 26 -40.53 -18.86 -22.68
CA ASN A 26 -40.94 -17.52 -23.12
C ASN A 26 -39.91 -17.09 -24.18
N ALA A 27 -40.01 -17.74 -25.34
CA ALA A 27 -39.09 -17.60 -26.46
C ALA A 27 -39.79 -16.93 -27.64
N GLU A 28 -40.34 -15.73 -27.47
CA GLU A 28 -40.80 -14.94 -28.62
C GLU A 28 -40.84 -13.41 -28.41
N ALA A 29 -40.20 -12.89 -27.35
CA ALA A 29 -40.05 -11.44 -27.13
C ALA A 29 -38.60 -10.95 -26.95
N SER A 30 -37.59 -11.83 -27.01
CA SER A 30 -36.20 -11.49 -26.64
C SER A 30 -35.17 -11.53 -27.79
N ALA A 31 -35.59 -11.79 -29.03
CA ALA A 31 -34.67 -11.87 -30.18
C ALA A 31 -34.35 -10.52 -30.85
N ALA A 32 -34.98 -9.41 -30.44
CA ALA A 32 -34.68 -8.06 -30.94
C ALA A 32 -33.65 -7.29 -30.10
N ALA A 33 -32.97 -7.96 -29.16
CA ALA A 33 -31.97 -7.35 -28.26
C ALA A 33 -30.51 -7.53 -28.74
N ALA A 34 -30.29 -8.18 -29.88
CA ALA A 34 -28.96 -8.45 -30.40
C ALA A 34 -28.51 -7.34 -31.35
N LYS A 35 -27.34 -6.73 -31.05
CA LYS A 35 -26.65 -5.65 -31.78
C LYS A 35 -26.98 -4.21 -31.34
N ARG A 36 -27.12 -3.95 -30.04
CA ARG A 36 -26.65 -2.64 -29.54
C ARG A 36 -25.14 -2.63 -29.71
N LYS A 37 -24.66 -2.02 -30.82
CA LYS A 37 -23.25 -1.66 -30.99
C LYS A 37 -22.83 -0.97 -29.70
N LEU A 38 -21.97 -1.63 -28.91
CA LEU A 38 -21.34 -1.02 -27.75
C LEU A 38 -20.61 0.20 -28.29
N ARG A 39 -21.22 1.38 -28.16
CA ARG A 39 -20.56 2.64 -28.48
C ARG A 39 -19.36 2.67 -27.55
N THR A 40 -18.17 2.58 -28.13
CA THR A 40 -16.94 2.90 -27.44
C THR A 40 -17.12 4.31 -26.91
N VAL A 41 -17.19 4.45 -25.59
CA VAL A 41 -17.30 5.75 -24.92
C VAL A 41 -16.14 6.59 -25.42
N ALA A 42 -16.45 7.81 -25.90
CA ALA A 42 -15.40 8.70 -26.35
C ALA A 42 -14.43 8.93 -25.17
N VAL A 43 -13.13 8.82 -25.45
CA VAL A 43 -12.06 8.97 -24.46
C VAL A 43 -12.23 10.17 -23.50
N PRO A 44 -12.67 11.38 -23.94
CA PRO A 44 -12.90 12.49 -23.00
C PRO A 44 -13.96 12.18 -21.93
N ASP A 45 -15.06 11.53 -22.29
CA ASP A 45 -16.16 11.25 -21.36
C ASP A 45 -15.75 10.25 -20.27
N ALA A 46 -14.83 9.35 -20.59
CA ALA A 46 -14.31 8.38 -19.63
C ALA A 46 -13.45 9.05 -18.54
N SER A 47 -12.65 10.04 -18.92
CA SER A 47 -11.79 10.78 -17.97
C SER A 47 -12.60 11.61 -16.97
N HIS A 48 -13.68 12.26 -17.42
CA HIS A 48 -14.61 12.98 -16.55
C HIS A 48 -15.34 12.04 -15.60
N SER A 49 -15.79 10.88 -16.10
CA SER A 49 -16.46 9.85 -15.29
C SER A 49 -15.54 9.30 -14.20
N LEU A 50 -14.27 9.00 -14.53
CA LEU A 50 -13.26 8.57 -13.56
C LEU A 50 -12.99 9.63 -12.49
N SER A 51 -12.89 10.88 -12.90
CA SER A 51 -12.64 12.01 -11.99
C SER A 51 -13.83 12.22 -11.04
N ALA A 52 -15.06 12.17 -11.55
CA ALA A 52 -16.27 12.29 -10.75
C ALA A 52 -16.41 11.14 -9.73
N LEU A 53 -16.15 9.89 -10.15
CA LEU A 53 -16.13 8.73 -9.25
C LEU A 53 -15.05 8.85 -8.18
N ALA A 54 -13.86 9.35 -8.53
CA ALA A 54 -12.79 9.54 -7.57
C ALA A 54 -13.13 10.62 -6.52
N GLN A 55 -13.75 11.72 -6.95
CA GLN A 55 -14.18 12.79 -6.04
C GLN A 55 -15.27 12.32 -5.08
N SER A 56 -16.28 11.60 -5.58
CA SER A 56 -17.35 11.04 -4.72
C SER A 56 -16.79 10.01 -3.74
N ALA A 57 -15.87 9.16 -4.17
CA ALA A 57 -15.18 8.20 -3.29
C ALA A 57 -14.45 8.91 -2.14
N ALA A 58 -13.65 9.93 -2.47
CA ALA A 58 -12.91 10.71 -1.48
C ALA A 58 -13.85 11.39 -0.47
N PHE A 59 -14.96 11.96 -0.94
CA PHE A 59 -15.96 12.59 -0.10
C PHE A 59 -16.56 11.62 0.93
N TYR A 60 -17.01 10.43 0.48
CA TYR A 60 -17.56 9.43 1.39
C TYR A 60 -16.52 8.86 2.36
N ASP A 61 -15.25 8.79 1.94
CA ASP A 61 -14.15 8.39 2.82
C ASP A 61 -13.88 9.43 3.93
N VAL A 62 -13.93 10.73 3.61
CA VAL A 62 -13.83 11.81 4.61
C VAL A 62 -14.98 11.74 5.60
N GLN A 63 -16.22 11.71 5.12
CA GLN A 63 -17.39 11.65 6.00
C GLN A 63 -17.30 10.49 6.98
N ARG A 64 -16.88 9.31 6.50
CA ARG A 64 -16.73 8.14 7.35
C ARG A 64 -15.59 8.30 8.36
N ALA A 65 -14.44 8.83 7.95
CA ALA A 65 -13.32 9.05 8.86
C ALA A 65 -13.71 10.00 10.01
N LEU A 66 -14.45 11.07 9.68
CA LEU A 66 -14.98 12.01 10.66
C LEU A 66 -16.00 11.36 11.60
N SER A 67 -16.93 10.54 11.08
CA SER A 67 -17.86 9.80 11.93
C SER A 67 -17.14 8.85 12.89
N SER A 68 -16.09 8.15 12.44
CA SER A 68 -15.33 7.24 13.31
C SER A 68 -14.46 7.94 14.35
N ALA A 69 -14.04 9.18 14.10
CA ALA A 69 -13.31 9.97 15.08
C ALA A 69 -14.22 10.45 16.22
N ALA A 70 -15.50 10.72 15.91
CA ALA A 70 -16.50 11.15 16.89
C ALA A 70 -16.81 10.08 17.94
N ASP A 71 -16.76 8.79 17.59
CA ASP A 71 -17.00 7.67 18.52
C ASP A 71 -15.94 7.59 19.64
N SER A 72 -14.80 8.28 19.49
CA SER A 72 -13.70 8.30 20.47
C SER A 72 -13.80 9.44 21.49
N SER A 73 -14.74 10.38 21.30
CA SER A 73 -14.98 11.51 22.20
C SER A 73 -16.46 11.57 22.53
N SER A 74 -16.82 11.41 23.81
CA SER A 74 -18.18 11.46 24.35
C SER A 74 -18.91 12.80 24.09
N GLY A 75 -19.34 13.05 22.86
CA GLY A 75 -20.07 14.25 22.41
C GLY A 75 -21.25 13.89 21.51
N PRO A 76 -22.28 14.77 21.40
CA PRO A 76 -23.60 14.40 20.91
C PRO A 76 -23.59 14.09 19.40
N ALA A 77 -24.17 12.93 19.08
CA ALA A 77 -24.29 12.37 17.75
C ALA A 77 -25.06 13.30 16.79
N VAL A 78 -24.35 13.86 15.81
CA VAL A 78 -24.98 14.57 14.69
C VAL A 78 -25.10 13.59 13.51
N LEU A 79 -26.38 13.31 13.17
CA LEU A 79 -26.92 12.61 12.00
C LEU A 79 -26.91 11.05 11.99
N PRO A 80 -28.01 10.42 12.45
CA PRO A 80 -28.30 9.01 12.20
C PRO A 80 -28.94 8.87 10.80
N GLY A 81 -28.62 7.81 10.06
CA GLY A 81 -29.38 7.50 8.84
C GLY A 81 -28.76 6.49 7.91
N ILE A 82 -27.45 6.30 7.93
CA ILE A 82 -26.79 5.28 7.09
C ILE A 82 -26.15 4.24 7.99
N SER A 83 -26.67 3.01 7.92
CA SER A 83 -26.19 1.85 8.68
C SER A 83 -24.69 1.63 8.47
N GLN A 84 -23.98 1.27 9.54
CA GLN A 84 -22.54 1.03 9.50
C GLN A 84 -22.15 -0.08 8.50
N SER A 85 -23.07 -0.99 8.18
CA SER A 85 -22.90 -2.04 7.17
C SER A 85 -22.89 -1.47 5.74
N ALA A 86 -23.82 -0.58 5.40
CA ALA A 86 -23.86 0.07 4.08
C ALA A 86 -22.58 0.90 3.79
N ARG A 87 -22.01 1.55 4.83
CA ARG A 87 -20.78 2.35 4.73
C ARG A 87 -19.50 1.52 4.53
N LYS A 88 -19.51 0.22 4.88
CA LYS A 88 -18.37 -0.70 4.66
C LYS A 88 -18.38 -1.29 3.26
N VAL A 89 -19.56 -1.55 2.69
CA VAL A 89 -19.72 -2.13 1.35
C VAL A 89 -19.32 -1.12 0.27
N ALA A 90 -19.78 0.13 0.37
CA ALA A 90 -19.52 1.17 -0.62
C ALA A 90 -18.02 1.40 -0.97
N LYS A 91 -17.10 1.16 -0.03
CA LYS A 91 -15.65 1.39 -0.25
C LYS A 91 -15.01 0.47 -1.26
N ARG A 92 -15.38 -0.82 -1.23
CA ARG A 92 -14.75 -1.83 -2.08
C ARG A 92 -15.25 -1.73 -3.50
N ASP A 93 -16.46 -1.23 -3.67
CA ASP A 93 -17.12 -1.24 -4.96
C ASP A 93 -16.65 -0.06 -5.82
N ILE A 94 -16.51 1.15 -5.24
CA ILE A 94 -16.07 2.32 -6.02
C ILE A 94 -14.63 2.18 -6.55
N ALA A 95 -13.71 1.63 -5.75
CA ALA A 95 -12.32 1.43 -6.21
C ALA A 95 -12.22 0.36 -7.30
N LYS A 96 -13.07 -0.69 -7.23
CA LYS A 96 -13.21 -1.67 -8.30
C LYS A 96 -13.85 -1.05 -9.53
N ASP A 97 -14.81 -0.15 -9.35
CA ASP A 97 -15.44 0.56 -10.45
C ASP A 97 -14.45 1.47 -11.17
N LEU A 98 -13.60 2.21 -10.46
CA LEU A 98 -12.52 3.02 -11.04
C LEU A 98 -11.57 2.19 -11.90
N THR A 99 -11.10 1.05 -11.38
CA THR A 99 -10.20 0.16 -12.11
C THR A 99 -10.91 -0.52 -13.28
N SER A 100 -12.14 -1.00 -13.09
CA SER A 100 -12.91 -1.64 -14.15
C SER A 100 -13.29 -0.66 -15.26
N LEU A 101 -13.63 0.59 -14.94
CA LEU A 101 -13.96 1.63 -15.91
C LEU A 101 -12.72 1.97 -16.72
N ALA A 102 -11.57 2.20 -16.07
CA ALA A 102 -10.30 2.44 -16.75
C ALA A 102 -9.90 1.29 -17.70
N HIS A 103 -10.08 0.03 -17.28
CA HIS A 103 -9.84 -1.13 -18.12
C HIS A 103 -10.81 -1.19 -19.31
N LYS A 104 -12.10 -0.91 -19.10
CA LYS A 104 -13.14 -0.91 -20.15
C LYS A 104 -12.95 0.23 -21.15
N SER A 105 -12.51 1.40 -20.70
CA SER A 105 -12.22 2.55 -21.56
C SER A 105 -10.86 2.46 -22.26
N VAL A 106 -10.05 1.42 -21.96
CA VAL A 106 -8.67 1.28 -22.46
C VAL A 106 -7.83 2.53 -22.13
N THR A 107 -8.18 3.24 -21.05
CA THR A 107 -7.44 4.41 -20.58
C THR A 107 -6.66 4.06 -19.33
N ALA A 108 -5.39 4.45 -19.30
CA ALA A 108 -4.62 4.33 -18.07
C ALA A 108 -5.23 5.25 -17.00
N LEU A 109 -5.39 4.73 -15.78
CA LEU A 109 -5.70 5.59 -14.63
C LEU A 109 -4.60 6.67 -14.50
N ASP A 110 -5.03 7.91 -14.29
CA ASP A 110 -4.14 9.04 -14.05
C ASP A 110 -3.17 8.72 -12.89
N PRO A 111 -1.86 8.95 -13.03
CA PRO A 111 -0.91 8.82 -11.92
C PRO A 111 -1.34 9.55 -10.64
N THR A 112 -2.05 10.67 -10.73
CA THR A 112 -2.58 11.37 -9.55
C THR A 112 -3.64 10.53 -8.83
N LEU A 113 -4.61 9.99 -9.55
CA LEU A 113 -5.63 9.10 -9.00
C LEU A 113 -5.02 7.80 -8.47
N LYS A 114 -4.08 7.21 -9.19
CA LYS A 114 -3.31 6.05 -8.71
C LYS A 114 -2.57 6.35 -7.42
N GLN A 115 -2.17 7.61 -7.18
CA GLN A 115 -1.49 8.04 -5.95
C GLN A 115 -2.46 8.19 -4.78
N VAL A 116 -3.64 8.73 -5.04
CA VAL A 116 -4.64 9.02 -4.01
C VAL A 116 -5.32 7.77 -3.45
N PHE A 117 -5.47 6.67 -4.20
CA PHE A 117 -6.14 5.48 -3.68
C PHE A 117 -5.19 4.39 -3.14
N CYS A 118 -5.60 3.73 -2.05
CA CYS A 118 -4.91 2.55 -1.55
C CYS A 118 -5.10 1.36 -2.49
N THR A 119 -4.01 0.71 -2.88
CA THR A 119 -4.01 -0.45 -3.79
C THR A 119 -4.65 -1.70 -3.19
N GLN A 120 -4.66 -1.84 -1.86
CA GLN A 120 -5.22 -3.02 -1.17
C GLN A 120 -6.72 -2.88 -0.90
N CYS A 121 -7.14 -1.77 -0.28
CA CYS A 121 -8.51 -1.60 0.18
C CYS A 121 -9.32 -0.56 -0.60
N GLY A 122 -8.72 0.15 -1.55
CA GLY A 122 -9.41 1.13 -2.39
C GLY A 122 -9.77 2.44 -1.68
N THR A 123 -9.35 2.64 -0.42
CA THR A 123 -9.65 3.85 0.34
C THR A 123 -8.81 5.04 -0.15
N ALA A 124 -9.43 6.21 -0.31
CA ALA A 124 -8.74 7.46 -0.58
C ALA A 124 -7.79 7.80 0.58
N LEU A 125 -6.51 8.02 0.25
CA LEU A 125 -5.41 8.35 1.14
C LEU A 125 -5.36 9.87 1.30
N ILE A 126 -6.01 10.36 2.35
CA ILE A 126 -6.05 11.77 2.71
C ILE A 126 -5.10 11.94 3.89
N PRO A 127 -4.03 12.75 3.76
CA PRO A 127 -3.06 12.95 4.83
C PRO A 127 -3.73 13.43 6.12
N GLY A 128 -3.43 12.78 7.25
CA GLY A 128 -3.95 13.15 8.56
C GLY A 128 -5.31 12.55 8.92
N LEU A 129 -6.11 12.12 7.94
CA LEU A 129 -7.41 11.47 8.17
C LEU A 129 -7.33 9.96 7.93
N THR A 130 -7.18 9.56 6.68
CA THR A 130 -7.20 8.15 6.24
C THR A 130 -5.81 7.61 5.91
N SER A 131 -4.78 8.47 6.01
CA SER A 131 -3.39 8.09 5.80
C SER A 131 -2.44 8.82 6.74
N LYS A 132 -1.37 8.12 7.12
CA LYS A 132 -0.22 8.65 7.86
C LYS A 132 0.93 8.86 6.87
N THR A 133 1.29 10.11 6.62
CA THR A 133 2.38 10.48 5.71
C THR A 133 3.64 10.82 6.52
N ARG A 134 4.78 10.24 6.16
CA ARG A 134 6.08 10.52 6.78
C ARG A 134 7.15 10.65 5.71
N ILE A 135 7.97 11.70 5.80
CA ILE A 135 9.13 11.86 4.93
C ILE A 135 10.34 11.20 5.60
N ARG A 136 10.99 10.29 4.88
CA ARG A 136 12.23 9.64 5.34
C ARG A 136 13.37 9.94 4.40
N PRO A 137 14.61 10.07 4.91
CA PRO A 137 15.77 10.11 4.04
C PRO A 137 15.93 8.77 3.33
N SER A 138 16.22 8.80 2.04
CA SER A 138 16.51 7.61 1.23
C SER A 138 17.88 7.75 0.57
N GLY A 139 18.52 6.61 0.30
CA GLY A 139 19.84 6.58 -0.31
C GLY A 139 19.88 7.22 -1.70
N PRO A 140 19.12 6.70 -2.68
CA PRO A 140 19.18 7.16 -4.07
C PRO A 140 18.32 8.41 -4.34
N HIS A 141 17.17 8.57 -3.68
CA HIS A 141 16.22 9.66 -3.99
C HIS A 141 16.28 10.84 -3.02
N GLN A 142 17.31 10.90 -2.16
CA GLN A 142 17.47 11.84 -1.02
C GLN A 142 16.37 11.73 0.04
N ARG A 143 15.10 11.83 -0.35
CA ARG A 143 13.90 11.76 0.48
C ARG A 143 12.84 10.88 -0.20
N VAL A 144 12.10 10.12 0.61
CA VAL A 144 10.98 9.30 0.18
C VAL A 144 9.79 9.65 1.06
N VAL A 145 8.64 9.81 0.43
CA VAL A 145 7.35 9.96 1.10
C VAL A 145 6.82 8.56 1.35
N LEU A 146 6.69 8.21 2.64
CA LEU A 146 6.03 6.99 3.09
C LEU A 146 4.60 7.33 3.48
N GLU A 147 3.64 6.77 2.76
CA GLU A 147 2.22 6.87 3.08
C GLU A 147 1.75 5.53 3.62
N THR A 148 1.09 5.54 4.78
CA THR A 148 0.51 4.35 5.41
C THR A 148 -0.98 4.53 5.52
N CYS A 149 -1.77 3.64 4.91
CA CYS A 149 -3.22 3.64 5.05
C CYS A 149 -3.62 3.35 6.49
N THR A 150 -4.50 4.13 7.09
CA THR A 150 -4.98 3.85 8.47
C THR A 150 -6.05 2.77 8.53
N GLY A 151 -6.66 2.40 7.38
CA GLY A 151 -7.70 1.37 7.31
C GLY A 151 -7.18 -0.06 7.16
N CYS A 152 -6.12 -0.28 6.39
CA CYS A 152 -5.55 -1.62 6.13
C CYS A 152 -4.03 -1.70 6.39
N GLU A 153 -3.41 -0.61 6.87
CA GLU A 153 -1.98 -0.52 7.19
C GLU A 153 -1.01 -0.74 6.01
N HIS A 154 -1.54 -0.84 4.79
CA HIS A 154 -0.70 -0.94 3.60
C HIS A 154 0.18 0.30 3.45
N ARG A 155 1.46 0.08 3.12
CA ARG A 155 2.49 1.12 3.02
C ARG A 155 2.89 1.34 1.57
N ARG A 156 2.85 2.59 1.15
CA ARG A 156 3.32 3.05 -0.15
C ARG A 156 4.57 3.91 0.00
N LYS A 157 5.47 3.77 -0.97
CA LYS A 157 6.66 4.62 -1.13
C LYS A 157 6.51 5.45 -2.40
N ALA A 158 6.65 6.76 -2.30
CA ALA A 158 6.79 7.66 -3.42
C ALA A 158 8.10 8.44 -3.29
N ALA A 159 8.78 8.68 -4.42
CA ALA A 159 9.93 9.58 -4.42
C ALA A 159 9.42 11.00 -4.11
N ALA A 160 10.07 11.68 -3.16
CA ALA A 160 9.76 13.08 -2.94
C ALA A 160 10.30 13.90 -4.11
N ALA A 161 9.64 15.03 -4.41
CA ALA A 161 10.19 16.00 -5.35
C ALA A 161 11.62 16.40 -4.91
N PRO A 162 12.56 16.54 -5.85
CA PRO A 162 13.90 17.00 -5.54
C PRO A 162 13.80 18.38 -4.89
N VAL A 163 14.35 18.51 -3.69
CA VAL A 163 14.45 19.81 -3.03
C VAL A 163 15.67 20.48 -3.64
N ASP A 164 15.50 21.64 -4.27
CA ASP A 164 16.57 22.35 -4.96
C ASP A 164 17.85 22.42 -4.12
N ALA A 165 19.01 22.25 -4.76
CA ALA A 165 20.32 22.21 -4.12
C ALA A 165 20.64 23.46 -3.28
N LYS A 166 19.93 24.57 -3.51
CA LYS A 166 20.00 25.81 -2.70
C LYS A 166 19.50 25.57 -1.27
N ASN A 167 18.49 24.71 -1.11
CA ASN A 167 18.02 24.24 0.18
C ASN A 167 18.84 23.01 0.56
N GLY A 168 20.15 23.22 0.76
CA GLY A 168 21.11 22.19 1.12
C GLY A 168 20.53 21.34 2.25
N SER A 169 19.98 20.18 1.91
CA SER A 169 19.07 19.47 2.81
C SER A 169 19.75 18.94 4.07
N GLY A 170 21.04 19.22 4.26
CA GLY A 170 21.91 18.73 5.33
C GLY A 170 22.11 17.21 5.28
N LEU A 171 21.27 16.48 4.55
CA LEU A 171 21.20 15.02 4.55
C LEU A 171 22.40 14.39 3.85
N ALA A 172 22.89 14.98 2.75
CA ALA A 172 24.09 14.51 2.09
C ALA A 172 25.33 14.65 3.01
N ALA A 173 25.47 15.79 3.67
CA ALA A 173 26.52 16.04 4.66
C ALA A 173 26.37 15.11 5.88
N ALA A 174 25.16 14.97 6.44
CA ALA A 174 24.87 14.06 7.54
C ALA A 174 25.15 12.59 7.19
N ARG A 175 24.91 12.18 5.93
CA ARG A 175 25.25 10.83 5.45
C ARG A 175 26.75 10.63 5.32
N ARG A 176 27.48 11.63 4.81
CA ARG A 176 28.96 11.62 4.79
C ARG A 176 29.50 11.49 6.22
N LEU A 177 29.01 12.30 7.15
CA LEU A 177 29.39 12.28 8.56
C LEU A 177 29.09 10.94 9.24
N ARG A 178 27.93 10.32 8.97
CA ARG A 178 27.61 8.97 9.50
C ARG A 178 28.53 7.90 8.94
N LYS A 179 28.82 7.94 7.64
CA LYS A 179 29.74 6.99 6.98
C LYS A 179 31.16 7.14 7.53
N GLU A 180 31.57 8.37 7.80
CA GLU A 180 32.86 8.70 8.40
C GLU A 180 32.96 8.20 9.85
N ARG A 181 31.94 8.46 10.69
CA ARG A 181 31.86 7.90 12.06
C ARG A 181 31.89 6.37 12.07
N ALA A 182 31.22 5.72 11.12
CA ALA A 182 31.24 4.26 11.00
C ALA A 182 32.64 3.73 10.65
N ARG A 183 33.35 4.40 9.72
CA ARG A 183 34.75 4.08 9.37
C ARG A 183 35.70 4.31 10.54
N ALA A 184 35.52 5.38 11.30
CA ALA A 184 36.33 5.67 12.49
C ALA A 184 36.17 4.59 13.56
N ARG A 185 34.93 4.13 13.83
CA ARG A 185 34.67 3.02 14.77
C ARG A 185 35.35 1.71 14.35
N LEU A 186 35.29 1.37 13.07
CA LEU A 186 35.96 0.16 12.57
C LEU A 186 37.49 0.21 12.74
N ARG A 187 38.11 1.40 12.57
CA ARG A 187 39.54 1.58 12.82
C ARG A 187 39.92 1.38 14.30
N THR A 188 39.09 1.86 15.24
CA THR A 188 39.36 1.70 16.67
C THR A 188 39.22 0.24 17.15
N VAL A 189 38.33 -0.54 16.54
CA VAL A 189 38.19 -1.97 16.86
C VAL A 189 39.42 -2.74 16.37
N ASN A 190 39.75 -2.60 15.07
CA ASN A 190 40.90 -3.30 14.49
C ASN A 190 42.24 -2.90 15.12
N GLY A 191 42.36 -1.66 15.64
CA GLY A 191 43.56 -1.20 16.35
C GLY A 191 43.74 -1.84 17.73
N LYS A 192 42.63 -2.10 18.45
CA LYS A 192 42.68 -2.78 19.75
C LYS A 192 42.99 -4.26 19.62
N ASP A 193 42.46 -4.92 18.59
CA ASP A 193 42.74 -6.34 18.35
C ASP A 193 44.23 -6.58 18.07
N LYS A 194 44.89 -5.65 17.36
CA LYS A 194 46.34 -5.73 17.10
C LYS A 194 47.20 -5.54 18.35
N GLN A 195 46.78 -4.70 19.30
CA GLN A 195 47.57 -4.46 20.52
C GLN A 195 47.47 -5.61 21.53
N ASN A 196 46.43 -6.43 21.47
CA ASN A 196 46.27 -7.58 22.37
C ASN A 196 47.02 -8.84 21.90
N THR A 197 47.46 -8.92 20.64
CA THR A 197 48.15 -10.11 20.11
C THR A 197 49.67 -10.10 20.31
N ASP A 198 50.27 -8.95 20.65
CA ASP A 198 51.72 -8.78 20.73
C ASP A 198 52.31 -8.94 22.15
N GLY A 199 51.50 -9.37 23.12
CA GLY A 199 51.86 -9.40 24.54
C GLY A 199 51.64 -10.74 25.25
N ASP A 200 52.27 -11.83 24.80
CA ASP A 200 52.68 -12.91 25.71
C ASP A 200 53.95 -13.65 25.22
N PRO A 201 55.12 -13.00 25.25
CA PRO A 201 56.40 -13.66 25.04
C PRO A 201 56.86 -14.33 26.34
N GLY A 202 56.14 -15.32 26.89
CA GLY A 202 56.51 -15.73 28.25
C GLY A 202 55.86 -16.94 28.89
N LYS A 203 55.53 -18.01 28.17
CA LYS A 203 55.22 -19.29 28.82
C LYS A 203 56.09 -20.42 28.30
N GLN A 204 57.33 -20.46 28.79
CA GLN A 204 58.22 -21.62 28.70
C GLN A 204 57.49 -22.82 29.34
N ARG A 205 57.03 -23.75 28.51
CA ARG A 205 56.50 -25.04 28.96
C ARG A 205 57.70 -25.88 29.40
N GLN A 206 57.86 -26.04 30.71
CA GLN A 206 58.75 -27.06 31.25
C GLN A 206 58.16 -28.43 30.89
N ALA A 207 58.99 -29.29 30.30
CA ALA A 207 58.64 -30.66 29.96
C ALA A 207 58.54 -31.50 31.24
N PRO A 208 57.48 -32.30 31.42
CA PRO A 208 57.42 -33.24 32.53
C PRO A 208 58.38 -34.43 32.31
N PRO A 209 58.84 -35.05 33.41
CA PRO A 209 59.84 -36.11 33.43
C PRO A 209 59.34 -37.46 32.89
#